data_AF-U1PZR0-F1
#
_entry.id   AF-U1PZR0-F1
#
_cell.length_a   1.000
_cell.length_b   1.000
_cell.length_c   1.000
_cell.angle_alpha   90.00
_cell.angle_beta   90.00
_cell.angle_gamma   90.00
#
_symmetry.space_group_name_H-M   'P 1'
#
loop_
_entity.id
_entity.type
_entity.pdbx_description
1 polymer ?
#
loop_
_entity_poly.entity_id
_entity_poly.type
_entity_poly.pdbx_seq_one_letter_code
_entity_poly.pdbx_strand_id
1 'polypeptide(L)' 'MLTAAEAILRGALQRDESRGAHYRIDHTEKDAEWQRNIYAKSADVGGMTTYTEPVGTPGKPVQEALDEGHELDYHQLE' A
#
# COMPACT_ATOMS: atom_id res chain seq x y z
N MET A 1 7.20 -14.11 14.52
CA MET A 1 6.75 -12.73 14.17
C MET A 1 7.80 -11.87 13.47
N LEU A 2 9.11 -12.17 13.56
CA LEU A 2 10.17 -11.32 12.98
C LEU A 2 10.07 -11.12 11.46
N THR A 3 9.65 -12.14 10.71
CA THR A 3 9.48 -12.02 9.24
C THR A 3 8.45 -10.94 8.87
N ALA A 4 7.32 -10.88 9.56
CA ALA A 4 6.31 -9.85 9.31
C ALA A 4 6.81 -8.46 9.73
N ALA A 5 7.52 -8.36 10.86
CA ALA A 5 8.12 -7.10 11.30
C ALA A 5 9.15 -6.56 10.29
N GLU A 6 10.01 -7.42 9.74
CA GLU A 6 10.96 -7.04 8.70
C GLU A 6 10.25 -6.53 7.44
N ALA A 7 9.19 -7.22 6.98
CA ALA A 7 8.41 -6.79 5.83
C ALA A 7 7.76 -5.41 6.03
N ILE A 8 7.16 -5.20 7.21
CA ILE A 8 6.52 -3.93 7.56
C ILE A 8 7.55 -2.80 7.60
N LEU A 9 8.68 -2.99 8.30
CA LEU A 9 9.69 -1.94 8.46
C LEU A 9 10.41 -1.62 7.15
N ARG A 10 10.72 -2.63 6.32
CA ARG A 10 11.29 -2.40 4.98
C ARG A 10 10.32 -1.66 4.06
N GLY A 11 9.05 -2.05 4.07
CA GLY A 11 8.01 -1.37 3.28
C GLY A 11 7.81 0.08 3.73
N ALA A 12 7.79 0.33 5.05
CA ALA A 12 7.68 1.67 5.61
C ALA A 12 8.89 2.56 5.28
N LEU A 13 10.10 2.00 5.31
CA LEU A 13 11.33 2.73 4.97
C LEU A 13 11.40 3.07 3.47
N GLN A 14 10.87 2.20 2.60
CA GLN A 14 10.86 2.43 1.16
C GLN A 14 9.82 3.46 0.72
N ARG A 15 8.70 3.61 1.44
CA ARG A 15 7.59 4.50 1.04
C ARG A 15 7.86 5.95 1.47
N ASP A 16 7.99 6.84 0.49
CA ASP A 16 8.22 8.28 0.70
C ASP A 16 6.93 9.11 0.47
N GLU A 17 5.84 8.72 1.13
CA GLU A 17 4.56 9.46 1.18
C GLU A 17 3.76 9.06 2.44
N SER A 18 2.66 9.76 2.70
CA SER A 18 1.66 9.35 3.70
C SER A 18 0.34 8.94 3.03
N ARG A 19 -0.16 7.74 3.35
CA ARG A 19 -1.41 7.20 2.78
C ARG A 19 -2.06 6.17 3.71
N GLY A 20 -3.33 6.41 4.05
CA GLY A 20 -4.09 5.51 4.92
C GLY A 20 -3.45 5.40 6.30
N ALA A 21 -3.19 4.18 6.76
CA ALA A 21 -2.57 3.93 8.06
C ALA A 21 -1.05 4.22 8.12
N HIS A 22 -0.39 4.44 6.98
CA HIS A 22 1.02 4.79 6.93
C HIS A 22 1.18 6.32 6.89
N TYR A 23 1.75 6.91 7.94
CA TYR A 23 2.00 8.34 8.05
C TYR A 23 3.46 8.62 8.39
N ARG A 24 4.03 9.63 7.75
CA ARG A 24 5.41 10.08 7.90
C ARG A 24 5.45 11.60 8.07
N ILE A 25 6.08 12.06 9.14
CA ILE A 25 6.23 13.49 9.45
C ILE A 25 7.15 14.22 8.46
N ASP A 26 8.01 13.47 7.76
CA ASP A 26 8.92 13.98 6.73
C ASP A 26 8.35 13.86 5.30
N HIS A 27 7.20 13.18 5.13
CA HIS A 27 6.48 13.02 3.86
C HIS A 27 4.96 13.01 4.12
N THR A 28 4.39 14.15 4.50
CA THR A 28 3.01 14.24 5.02
C THR A 28 1.93 14.06 3.96
N GLU A 29 2.26 14.30 2.69
CA GLU A 29 1.30 14.29 1.59
C GLU A 29 1.25 12.94 0.87
N LYS A 30 0.14 12.70 0.17
CA LYS A 30 0.05 11.64 -0.84
C LYS A 30 0.83 12.05 -2.08
N ASP A 31 1.52 11.10 -2.67
CA ASP A 31 2.21 11.22 -3.96
C ASP A 31 1.54 10.30 -4.99
N ALA A 32 1.17 10.86 -6.14
CA ALA A 32 0.54 10.11 -7.23
C ALA A 32 1.49 9.04 -7.81
N GLU A 33 2.81 9.30 -7.84
CA GLU A 33 3.80 8.33 -8.31
C GLU A 33 3.95 7.14 -7.36
N TRP A 34 3.48 7.28 -6.11
CA TRP A 34 3.48 6.23 -5.08
C TRP A 34 2.23 5.34 -5.07
N GLN A 35 1.32 5.47 -6.04
CA GLN A 35 0.18 4.56 -6.21
C GLN A 35 0.60 3.18 -6.75
N ARG A 36 1.35 2.46 -5.92
CA ARG A 36 1.95 1.15 -6.14
C ARG A 36 1.96 0.33 -4.87
N ASN A 37 1.88 -0.98 -5.06
CA ASN A 37 2.02 -1.98 -3.99
C ASN A 37 3.52 -2.24 -3.75
N ILE A 38 3.89 -2.50 -2.49
CA ILE A 38 5.23 -2.99 -2.13
C ILE A 38 5.08 -4.47 -1.76
N TYR A 39 5.72 -5.33 -2.53
CA TYR A 39 5.77 -6.77 -2.27
C TYR A 39 7.07 -7.12 -1.57
N ALA A 40 7.00 -8.03 -0.60
CA ALA A 40 8.15 -8.58 0.08
C ALA A 40 8.30 -10.06 -0.27
N LYS A 41 9.52 -10.49 -0.59
CA LYS A 41 9.85 -11.89 -0.84
C LYS A 41 11.16 -12.28 -0.15
N SER A 42 11.30 -13.56 0.15
CA SER A 42 12.59 -14.10 0.61
C SER A 42 13.68 -13.83 -0.44
N ALA A 43 14.86 -13.44 0.03
CA ALA A 43 16.05 -13.29 -0.82
C ALA A 43 16.70 -14.65 -1.11
N ASP A 44 17.50 -14.73 -2.18
CA ASP A 44 18.21 -15.95 -2.58
C ASP A 44 19.21 -16.43 -1.52
N VAL A 45 19.79 -15.49 -0.77
CA VAL A 45 20.64 -15.76 0.39
C VAL A 45 20.09 -14.98 1.56
N GLY A 46 19.52 -15.71 2.53
CA GLY A 46 19.10 -15.23 3.86
C GLY A 46 18.67 -13.76 3.96
N GLY A 47 17.35 -13.51 3.98
CA GLY A 47 16.82 -12.17 4.19
C GLY A 47 15.58 -11.90 3.35
N MET A 48 15.29 -10.62 3.12
CA MET A 48 14.11 -10.16 2.41
C MET A 48 14.46 -9.08 1.40
N THR A 49 13.88 -9.20 0.21
CA THR A 49 13.91 -8.16 -0.83
C THR A 49 12.51 -7.63 -1.09
N THR A 50 12.43 -6.39 -1.55
CA THR A 50 11.17 -5.76 -1.93
C THR A 50 11.16 -5.41 -3.42
N TYR A 51 9.96 -5.36 -3.99
CA TYR A 51 9.73 -4.83 -5.33
C TYR A 51 8.35 -4.17 -5.39
N THR A 52 8.14 -3.31 -6.39
CA THR A 52 6.88 -2.59 -6.56
C THR A 52 6.16 -2.97 -7.84
N GLU A 53 4.84 -3.03 -7.76
CA GLU A 53 3.98 -3.11 -8.95
C GLU A 53 2.88 -2.04 -8.85
N PRO A 54 2.41 -1.50 -10.00
CA PRO A 54 1.31 -0.55 -10.01
C PRO A 54 0.04 -1.18 -9.44
N VAL A 55 -0.84 -0.35 -8.88
CA VAL A 55 -2.18 -0.81 -8.49
C VAL A 55 -2.96 -1.17 -9.76
N GLY A 56 -3.62 -2.33 -9.75
CA GLY A 56 -4.45 -2.76 -10.87
C GLY A 56 -5.74 -1.96 -11.00
N THR A 57 -6.40 -2.07 -12.14
CA THR A 57 -7.75 -1.52 -12.33
C THR A 57 -8.79 -2.39 -11.63
N PRO A 58 -9.85 -1.81 -11.04
CA PRO A 58 -10.97 -2.58 -10.53
C PRO A 58 -11.56 -3.51 -11.60
N GLY A 59 -12.06 -4.67 -11.18
CA GLY A 59 -12.83 -5.54 -12.07
C GLY A 59 -14.13 -4.88 -12.49
N LYS A 60 -14.69 -5.29 -13.65
CA LYS A 60 -15.89 -4.67 -14.23
C LYS A 60 -17.05 -4.45 -13.23
N PRO A 61 -17.45 -5.43 -12.39
CA PRO A 61 -18.56 -5.22 -11.45
C PRO A 61 -18.26 -4.14 -10.40
N VAL A 62 -16.99 -4.00 -10.00
CA VAL A 62 -16.58 -2.97 -9.04
C VAL A 62 -16.56 -1.61 -9.72
N GLN A 63 -16.07 -1.52 -10.96
CA GLN A 63 -16.09 -0.26 -11.71
C GLN A 63 -17.52 0.23 -11.95
N GLU A 64 -18.44 -0.66 -12.36
CA GLU A 64 -19.86 -0.31 -12.54
C GLU A 64 -20.48 0.20 -11.24
N ALA A 65 -20.16 -0.42 -10.10
CA ALA A 65 -20.65 0.05 -8.82
C ALA A 65 -20.12 1.45 -8.46
N LEU A 66 -18.85 1.71 -8.72
CA LEU A 66 -18.25 3.04 -8.52
C LEU A 66 -18.87 4.10 -9.45
N ASP A 67 -19.12 3.75 -10.72
CA ASP A 67 -19.72 4.64 -11.72
C ASP A 67 -21.18 4.99 -11.36
N GLU A 68 -21.90 4.08 -10.69
CA GLU A 68 -23.23 4.29 -10.12
C GLU A 68 -23.22 5.08 -8.80
N GLY A 69 -22.05 5.38 -8.25
CA GLY A 69 -21.89 6.13 -6.99
C GLY A 69 -22.08 5.28 -5.73
N HIS A 70 -21.95 3.96 -5.80
CA HIS A 70 -21.94 3.12 -4.60
C HIS A 70 -20.64 3.33 -3.83
N GLU A 71 -20.76 3.65 -2.55
CA GLU A 71 -19.63 3.85 -1.64
C GLU A 71 -19.66 2.83 -0.48
N LEU A 72 -18.49 2.56 0.09
CA LEU A 72 -18.38 1.79 1.32
C LEU A 72 -18.47 2.74 2.51
N ASP A 73 -19.43 2.50 3.40
CA ASP A 73 -19.55 3.21 4.68
C ASP A 73 -18.41 2.77 5.62
N TYR A 74 -17.27 3.46 5.55
CA TYR A 74 -16.14 3.24 6.44
C TYR A 74 -16.36 3.94 7.79
N HIS A 75 -16.91 3.22 8.77
CA HIS A 75 -17.11 3.72 10.15
C HIS A 75 -15.87 3.64 11.08
N GLN A 76 -14.64 3.68 10.56
CA GLN A 76 -13.43 3.41 11.37
C GLN A 76 -12.44 4.58 11.49
N LEU A 77 -12.86 5.81 11.12
CA LEU A 77 -12.03 7.02 11.27
C LEU A 77 -12.78 8.21 11.88
N GLU A 78 -13.93 7.97 12.53
CA GLU A 78 -14.55 8.96 13.43
C GLU A 78 -13.99 8.87 14.86
#